data_AF-A0A3L8PK31-F1
#
_entry.id   AF-A0A3L8PK31-F1
#
_cell.length_a   1.000
_cell.length_b   1.000
_cell.length_c   1.000
_cell.angle_alpha   90.00
_cell.angle_beta   90.00
_cell.angle_gamma   90.00
#
_symmetry.space_group_name_H-M   'P 1'
#
loop_
_entity.id
_entity.type
_entity.pdbx_description
1 polymer ?
#
loop_
_entity_poly.entity_id
_entity_poly.type
_entity_poly.pdbx_seq_one_letter_code
_entity_poly.pdbx_strand_id
1 'polypeptide(L)'
;MLVSMVRTASKENFMSASSPDPISGLRLAVTVDDQFQWTGIPFPDGYDPARVSGAMVTAFREHQVPGVYAFNSTAPTEEHPEYLDVLDTWMAAGHYVGNHTHQHISLNWLDVGTYLRDVEASEKVLDRWIAASPSRYFRYAFGMEGDALEKTRAVQTHLTRQGFLSSPVTMWFYDAQFMVAYHRAIALRDREAMRRVEDLLVATAIEQIRSQASAAQRAIGRVPSQILLIHGTAVAGATIGRVCAELRQLGAEFITSEEAMADPANVIGAPYTTRQFRNMTQKWAEFAGFAIDNMPPKVLAEVETIAVIDGESYEEVLGRAITEWTRRVAFTPVPNDFH
;
A
#
# COMPACT_ATOMS: atom_id res chain seq x y z
N MET A 1 26.61 -15.23 -73.34
CA MET A 1 27.28 -14.97 -72.05
C MET A 1 26.86 -13.58 -71.57
N LEU A 2 25.84 -13.48 -70.71
CA LEU A 2 25.63 -12.29 -69.89
C LEU A 2 24.91 -12.78 -68.62
N VAL A 3 25.64 -12.76 -67.51
CA VAL A 3 25.19 -13.23 -66.20
C VAL A 3 24.47 -12.08 -65.50
N SER A 4 23.22 -12.30 -65.10
CA SER A 4 22.42 -11.36 -64.30
C SER A 4 22.86 -11.45 -62.83
N MET A 5 23.41 -10.36 -62.29
CA MET A 5 23.71 -10.19 -60.87
C MET A 5 22.42 -9.80 -60.13
N VAL A 6 21.87 -10.73 -59.35
CA VAL A 6 20.90 -10.41 -58.30
C VAL A 6 21.69 -9.88 -57.10
N ARG A 7 21.57 -8.58 -56.80
CA ARG A 7 22.02 -8.00 -55.54
C ARG A 7 21.05 -8.44 -54.44
N THR A 8 21.51 -9.30 -53.55
CA THR A 8 20.87 -9.56 -52.26
C THR A 8 21.00 -8.32 -51.38
N ALA A 9 19.88 -7.67 -51.08
CA ALA A 9 19.82 -6.68 -50.01
C ALA A 9 20.01 -7.41 -48.68
N SER A 10 21.10 -7.09 -47.98
CA SER A 10 21.36 -7.49 -46.61
C SER A 10 20.23 -6.96 -45.71
N LYS A 11 19.55 -7.86 -45.00
CA LYS A 11 18.68 -7.50 -43.87
C LYS A 11 19.57 -6.87 -42.80
N GLU A 12 19.47 -5.55 -42.66
CA GLU A 12 19.99 -4.86 -41.48
C GLU A 12 19.20 -5.35 -40.26
N ASN A 13 19.92 -5.93 -39.30
CA ASN A 13 19.41 -6.19 -37.97
C ASN A 13 19.06 -4.84 -37.33
N PHE A 14 17.77 -4.52 -37.26
CA PHE A 14 17.29 -3.60 -36.24
C PHE A 14 17.62 -4.24 -34.88
N MET A 15 18.70 -3.77 -34.24
CA MET A 15 18.88 -3.96 -32.82
C MET A 15 17.65 -3.32 -32.15
N SER A 16 16.75 -4.16 -31.65
CA SER A 16 15.68 -3.75 -30.76
C SER A 16 16.32 -2.99 -29.60
N ALA A 17 16.20 -1.66 -29.58
CA ALA A 17 16.44 -0.90 -28.36
C ALA A 17 15.59 -1.56 -27.27
N SER A 18 16.21 -2.10 -26.22
CA SER A 18 15.45 -2.64 -25.11
C SER A 18 14.54 -1.53 -24.61
N SER A 19 13.23 -1.78 -24.54
CA SER A 19 12.32 -0.80 -23.96
C SER A 19 12.84 -0.43 -22.56
N PRO A 20 12.84 0.87 -22.20
CA PRO A 20 13.32 1.30 -20.89
C PRO A 20 12.55 0.57 -19.79
N ASP A 21 13.23 0.27 -18.67
CA ASP A 21 12.58 -0.33 -17.49
C ASP A 21 11.37 0.55 -17.10
N PRO A 22 10.16 -0.02 -16.92
CA PRO A 22 8.96 0.71 -16.51
C PRO A 22 9.10 1.55 -15.23
N ILE A 23 10.12 1.27 -14.40
CA ILE A 23 10.44 2.07 -13.20
C ILE A 23 11.22 3.35 -13.53
N SER A 24 11.92 3.40 -14.67
CA SER A 24 12.70 4.56 -15.06
C SER A 24 11.80 5.77 -15.35
N GLY A 25 12.00 6.86 -14.61
CA GLY A 25 11.15 8.05 -14.65
C GLY A 25 9.81 7.89 -13.94
N LEU A 26 9.59 6.79 -13.20
CA LEU A 26 8.38 6.59 -12.43
C LEU A 26 8.30 7.61 -11.29
N ARG A 27 7.30 8.49 -11.34
CA ARG A 27 7.02 9.46 -10.28
C ARG A 27 6.19 8.79 -9.19
N LEU A 28 6.73 8.68 -7.98
CA LEU A 28 6.18 7.86 -6.89
C LEU A 28 6.10 8.63 -5.57
N ALA A 29 4.88 8.80 -5.05
CA ALA A 29 4.65 9.20 -3.67
C ALA A 29 4.60 7.95 -2.79
N VAL A 30 5.33 7.94 -1.68
CA VAL A 30 5.28 6.85 -0.69
C VAL A 30 4.28 7.24 0.40
N THR A 31 3.48 6.28 0.84
CA THR A 31 2.53 6.44 1.95
C THR A 31 2.58 5.21 2.86
N VAL A 32 2.31 5.41 4.14
CA VAL A 32 2.41 4.36 5.17
C VAL A 32 1.06 4.19 5.85
N ASP A 33 0.52 2.97 5.85
CA ASP A 33 -0.71 2.65 6.58
C ASP A 33 -0.39 1.91 7.89
N ASP A 34 -1.23 2.12 8.90
CA ASP A 34 -1.24 1.36 10.17
C ASP A 34 0.13 1.13 10.83
N GLN A 35 0.84 2.21 11.11
CA GLN A 35 2.00 2.24 12.02
C GLN A 35 1.68 1.79 13.44
N PHE A 36 0.41 1.79 13.82
CA PHE A 36 -0.06 1.25 15.11
C PHE A 36 -0.44 -0.23 15.02
N GLN A 37 -0.33 -0.84 13.83
CA GLN A 37 -1.03 -2.06 13.44
C GLN A 37 -2.54 -1.93 13.66
N TRP A 38 -3.28 -2.96 13.29
CA TRP A 38 -4.71 -3.02 13.55
C TRP A 38 -5.00 -3.82 14.82
N THR A 39 -6.15 -3.55 15.44
CA THR A 39 -6.59 -4.27 16.64
C THR A 39 -6.60 -5.78 16.41
N GLY A 40 -6.11 -6.53 17.40
CA GLY A 40 -5.98 -7.98 17.33
C GLY A 40 -4.67 -8.51 16.73
N ILE A 41 -3.76 -7.64 16.26
CA ILE A 41 -2.40 -8.02 15.91
C ILE A 41 -1.39 -7.25 16.77
N PRO A 42 -0.59 -7.94 17.59
CA PRO A 42 0.51 -7.31 18.32
C PRO A 42 1.78 -7.21 17.47
N PHE A 43 2.63 -6.25 17.83
CA PHE A 43 4.01 -6.23 17.38
C PHE A 43 4.79 -7.44 17.93
N PRO A 44 5.79 -7.96 17.19
CA PRO A 44 6.64 -9.04 17.66
C PRO A 44 7.62 -8.53 18.73
N ASP A 45 8.16 -9.44 19.53
CA ASP A 45 9.08 -9.10 20.64
C ASP A 45 10.19 -8.13 20.22
N GLY A 46 10.32 -7.04 20.99
CA GLY A 46 11.33 -6.01 20.76
C GLY A 46 10.99 -5.02 19.65
N TYR A 47 9.79 -5.09 19.06
CA TYR A 47 9.26 -4.09 18.14
C TYR A 47 8.06 -3.38 18.76
N ASP A 48 7.91 -2.12 18.36
CA ASP A 48 6.78 -1.25 18.70
C ASP A 48 6.64 -0.21 17.57
N PRO A 49 5.54 0.58 17.56
CA PRO A 49 5.35 1.64 16.60
C PRO A 49 6.51 2.62 16.50
N ALA A 50 7.13 3.00 17.63
CA ALA A 50 8.20 3.98 17.68
C ALA A 50 9.48 3.49 16.98
N ARG A 51 9.87 2.25 17.23
CA ARG A 51 11.03 1.60 16.60
C ARG A 51 10.83 1.45 15.10
N VAL A 52 9.67 0.95 14.68
CA VAL A 52 9.38 0.74 13.25
C VAL A 52 9.31 2.08 12.52
N SER A 53 8.56 3.04 13.05
CA SER A 53 8.43 4.38 12.47
C SER A 53 9.77 5.11 12.41
N GLY A 54 10.59 5.02 13.46
CA GLY A 54 11.93 5.62 13.47
C GLY A 54 12.87 5.03 12.39
N ALA A 55 12.78 3.74 12.12
CA ALA A 55 13.51 3.10 11.02
C ALA A 55 13.03 3.61 9.65
N MET A 56 11.71 3.73 9.46
CA MET A 56 11.13 4.28 8.23
C MET A 56 11.54 5.73 8.00
N VAL A 57 11.42 6.60 9.00
CA VAL A 57 11.86 8.01 8.93
C VAL A 57 13.34 8.11 8.55
N THR A 58 14.18 7.26 9.13
CA THR A 58 15.61 7.21 8.80
C THR A 58 15.83 6.86 7.33
N ALA A 59 15.18 5.81 6.85
CA ALA A 59 15.27 5.38 5.45
C ALA A 59 14.74 6.45 4.48
N PHE A 60 13.60 7.08 4.79
CA PHE A 60 13.03 8.14 3.96
C PHE A 60 13.94 9.36 3.87
N ARG A 61 14.58 9.75 4.98
CA ARG A 61 15.59 10.81 4.97
C ARG A 61 16.79 10.43 4.09
N GLU A 62 17.32 9.22 4.25
CA GLU A 62 18.51 8.75 3.49
C GLU A 62 18.25 8.69 1.97
N HIS A 63 17.03 8.33 1.57
CA HIS A 63 16.63 8.24 0.16
C HIS A 63 15.85 9.45 -0.36
N GLN A 64 15.78 10.51 0.44
CA GLN A 64 15.11 11.77 0.12
C GLN A 64 13.68 11.55 -0.37
N VAL A 65 12.91 10.74 0.36
CA VAL A 65 11.47 10.53 0.14
C VAL A 65 10.71 11.68 0.82
N PRO A 66 10.02 12.56 0.07
CA PRO A 66 9.42 13.75 0.65
C PRO A 66 7.99 13.50 1.15
N GLY A 67 7.63 14.12 2.29
CA GLY A 67 6.22 14.34 2.65
C GLY A 67 5.34 13.09 2.73
N VAL A 68 5.83 12.00 3.33
CA VAL A 68 5.10 10.73 3.44
C VAL A 68 3.85 10.88 4.30
N TYR A 69 2.68 10.56 3.78
CA TYR A 69 1.46 10.50 4.61
C TYR A 69 1.38 9.19 5.38
N ALA A 70 1.10 9.30 6.67
CA ALA A 70 0.69 8.20 7.54
C ALA A 70 -0.84 8.14 7.63
N PHE A 71 -1.40 6.96 7.35
CA PHE A 71 -2.83 6.67 7.45
C PHE A 71 -3.03 5.59 8.53
N ASN A 72 -3.23 6.02 9.77
CA ASN A 72 -3.37 5.10 10.89
C ASN A 72 -4.83 4.92 11.29
N SER A 73 -5.26 3.67 11.44
CA SER A 73 -6.43 3.38 12.26
C SER A 73 -6.15 3.70 13.73
N THR A 74 -7.11 4.30 14.43
CA THR A 74 -6.88 4.88 15.77
C THR A 74 -7.36 4.01 16.93
N ALA A 75 -8.09 2.93 16.67
CA ALA A 75 -8.56 1.98 17.69
C ALA A 75 -7.45 1.43 18.61
N PRO A 76 -6.22 1.11 18.13
CA PRO A 76 -5.14 0.66 19.01
C PRO A 76 -4.78 1.68 20.11
N THR A 77 -5.01 2.98 19.87
CA THR A 77 -4.64 4.06 20.81
C THR A 77 -5.57 4.16 22.02
N GLU A 78 -6.69 3.42 22.04
CA GLU A 78 -7.54 3.33 23.23
C GLU A 78 -6.87 2.55 24.36
N GLU A 79 -6.11 1.51 24.02
CA GLU A 79 -5.33 0.71 24.96
C GLU A 79 -3.90 1.24 25.10
N HIS A 80 -3.37 1.79 24.00
CA HIS A 80 -2.00 2.29 23.89
C HIS A 80 -1.96 3.77 23.47
N PRO A 81 -2.41 4.71 24.32
CA PRO A 81 -2.42 6.14 23.98
C PRO A 81 -1.03 6.67 23.63
N GLU A 82 0.05 6.07 24.16
CA GLU A 82 1.44 6.41 23.85
C GLU A 82 1.82 6.20 22.37
N TYR A 83 1.08 5.38 21.62
CA TYR A 83 1.35 5.18 20.19
C TYR A 83 1.20 6.48 19.39
N LEU A 84 0.39 7.42 19.87
CA LEU A 84 0.22 8.73 19.24
C LEU A 84 1.51 9.58 19.22
N ASP A 85 2.47 9.33 20.12
CA ASP A 85 3.74 10.06 20.18
C ASP A 85 4.58 9.86 18.90
N VAL A 86 4.34 8.74 18.20
CA VAL A 86 4.96 8.46 16.89
C VAL A 86 4.59 9.51 15.86
N LEU A 87 3.37 10.05 15.89
CA LEU A 87 2.91 11.05 14.92
C LEU A 87 3.60 12.40 15.14
N ASP A 88 3.94 12.76 16.37
CA ASP A 88 4.73 13.97 16.64
C ASP A 88 6.13 13.85 16.04
N THR A 89 6.76 12.68 16.20
CA THR A 89 8.07 12.38 15.58
C THR A 89 7.98 12.37 14.05
N TRP A 90 6.89 11.82 13.51
CA TRP A 90 6.61 11.77 12.08
C TRP A 90 6.49 13.17 11.47
N MET A 91 5.66 14.04 12.06
CA MET A 91 5.50 15.42 11.61
C MET A 91 6.81 16.21 11.73
N ALA A 92 7.56 16.02 12.82
CA ALA A 92 8.85 16.69 13.01
C ALA A 92 9.89 16.30 11.95
N ALA A 93 9.75 15.11 11.33
CA ALA A 93 10.58 14.67 10.21
C ALA A 93 10.14 15.24 8.84
N GLY A 94 9.10 16.09 8.79
CA GLY A 94 8.57 16.67 7.54
C GLY A 94 7.62 15.73 6.80
N HIS A 95 6.97 14.82 7.53
CA HIS A 95 5.95 13.92 7.03
C HIS A 95 4.57 14.35 7.54
N TYR A 96 3.50 13.70 7.06
CA TYR A 96 2.12 14.17 7.27
C TYR A 96 1.19 13.06 7.75
N VAL A 97 0.01 13.43 8.23
CA VAL A 97 -1.01 12.51 8.73
C VAL A 97 -2.31 12.71 7.97
N GLY A 98 -2.91 11.59 7.55
CA GLY A 98 -4.25 11.50 6.98
C GLY A 98 -5.17 10.63 7.85
N ASN A 99 -6.47 10.65 7.55
CA ASN A 99 -7.46 9.86 8.28
C ASN A 99 -7.62 8.46 7.62
N HIS A 100 -7.63 7.41 8.44
CA HIS A 100 -7.79 6.02 7.99
C HIS A 100 -8.86 5.25 8.76
N THR A 101 -9.94 5.93 9.15
CA THR A 101 -10.99 5.39 10.03
C THR A 101 -10.47 5.05 11.43
N HIS A 102 -11.35 4.67 12.34
CA HIS A 102 -10.96 4.35 13.71
C HIS A 102 -10.70 2.86 13.84
N GLN A 103 -11.59 2.01 13.30
CA GLN A 103 -11.57 0.57 13.50
C GLN A 103 -10.83 -0.22 12.41
N HIS A 104 -10.43 0.43 11.31
CA HIS A 104 -9.88 -0.24 10.11
C HIS A 104 -10.87 -1.22 9.44
N ILE A 105 -12.18 -0.98 9.57
CA ILE A 105 -13.20 -1.84 8.96
C ILE A 105 -13.57 -1.31 7.58
N SER A 106 -13.65 -2.21 6.59
CA SER A 106 -14.04 -1.88 5.22
C SER A 106 -15.44 -1.27 5.14
N LEU A 107 -15.59 -0.24 4.29
CA LEU A 107 -16.92 0.28 3.97
C LEU A 107 -17.81 -0.83 3.37
N ASN A 108 -17.27 -1.82 2.67
CA ASN A 108 -18.06 -2.92 2.11
C ASN A 108 -18.90 -3.68 3.15
N TRP A 109 -18.48 -3.68 4.43
CA TRP A 109 -19.13 -4.47 5.47
C TRP A 109 -19.98 -3.66 6.44
N LEU A 110 -19.87 -2.33 6.41
CA LEU A 110 -20.64 -1.43 7.29
C LEU A 110 -21.73 -0.70 6.53
N ASP A 111 -22.81 -0.28 7.20
CA ASP A 111 -23.69 0.74 6.62
C ASP A 111 -23.00 2.12 6.61
N VAL A 112 -23.48 3.03 5.75
CA VAL A 112 -22.91 4.38 5.60
C VAL A 112 -22.83 5.13 6.92
N GLY A 113 -23.89 5.08 7.73
CA GLY A 113 -23.95 5.84 8.97
C GLY A 113 -22.92 5.35 9.99
N THR A 114 -22.76 4.04 10.11
CA THR A 114 -21.74 3.44 10.98
C THR A 114 -20.33 3.75 10.50
N TYR A 115 -20.06 3.66 9.20
CA TYR A 115 -18.75 4.02 8.65
C TYR A 115 -18.40 5.49 8.88
N LEU A 116 -19.33 6.42 8.68
CA LEU A 116 -19.07 7.85 8.87
C LEU A 116 -18.77 8.21 10.34
N ARG A 117 -19.46 7.58 11.30
CA ARG A 117 -19.11 7.74 12.73
C ARG A 117 -17.70 7.25 13.03
N ASP A 118 -17.25 6.21 12.33
CA ASP A 118 -15.88 5.68 12.46
C ASP A 118 -14.82 6.64 11.89
N VAL A 119 -15.12 7.28 10.76
CA VAL A 119 -14.30 8.36 10.18
C VAL A 119 -14.18 9.53 11.14
N GLU A 120 -15.31 10.00 11.69
CA GLU A 120 -15.38 11.12 12.63
C GLU A 120 -14.65 10.82 13.95
N ALA A 121 -14.77 9.58 14.46
CA ALA A 121 -14.05 9.14 15.66
C ALA A 121 -12.53 9.22 15.47
N SER A 122 -12.04 8.77 14.31
CA SER A 122 -10.61 8.86 13.97
C SER A 122 -10.14 10.30 13.78
N GLU A 123 -10.94 11.11 13.10
CA GLU A 123 -10.64 12.53 12.91
C GLU A 123 -10.47 13.24 14.25
N LYS A 124 -11.36 12.99 15.21
CA LYS A 124 -11.26 13.59 16.54
C LYS A 124 -9.95 13.26 17.26
N VAL A 125 -9.43 12.05 17.07
CA VAL A 125 -8.13 11.65 17.63
C VAL A 125 -7.00 12.33 16.87
N LEU A 126 -7.08 12.41 15.54
CA LEU A 126 -5.99 12.85 14.66
C LEU A 126 -5.99 14.35 14.32
N ASP A 127 -7.00 15.11 14.78
CA ASP A 127 -7.31 16.47 14.32
C ASP A 127 -6.09 17.39 14.29
N ARG A 128 -5.29 17.41 15.37
CA ARG A 128 -4.12 18.29 15.48
C ARG A 128 -3.06 18.02 14.40
N TRP A 129 -2.87 16.76 14.00
CA TRP A 129 -1.89 16.39 12.99
C TRP A 129 -2.46 16.60 11.58
N ILE A 130 -3.74 16.23 11.36
CA ILE A 130 -4.42 16.47 10.08
C ILE A 130 -4.50 17.97 9.78
N ALA A 131 -4.79 18.81 10.78
CA ALA A 131 -4.85 20.27 10.61
C ALA A 131 -3.47 20.90 10.34
N ALA A 132 -2.39 20.22 10.75
CA ALA A 132 -1.02 20.63 10.46
C ALA A 132 -0.47 20.05 9.13
N SER A 133 -1.17 19.09 8.52
CA SER A 133 -0.85 18.56 7.19
C SER A 133 -1.24 19.57 6.08
N PRO A 134 -0.50 19.62 4.95
CA PRO A 134 -0.83 20.50 3.83
C PRO A 134 -2.19 20.21 3.19
N SER A 135 -2.57 18.93 3.19
CA SER A 135 -3.82 18.44 2.61
C SER A 135 -4.53 17.52 3.60
N ARG A 136 -5.86 17.60 3.61
CA ARG A 136 -6.69 16.67 4.38
C ARG A 136 -6.95 15.44 3.53
N TYR A 137 -6.11 14.42 3.65
CA TYR A 137 -6.32 13.15 2.96
C TYR A 137 -7.05 12.13 3.81
N PHE A 138 -7.87 11.33 3.14
CA PHE A 138 -8.54 10.17 3.70
C PHE A 138 -8.19 8.92 2.89
N ARG A 139 -8.04 7.77 3.56
CA ARG A 139 -7.85 6.48 2.89
C ARG A 139 -8.86 5.46 3.40
N TYR A 140 -9.50 4.74 2.48
CA TYR A 140 -10.40 3.63 2.81
C TYR A 140 -9.58 2.40 3.21
N ALA A 141 -9.94 1.75 4.32
CA ALA A 141 -9.41 0.44 4.69
C ALA A 141 -9.58 -0.56 3.52
N PHE A 142 -8.52 -1.30 3.21
CA PHE A 142 -8.45 -2.25 2.09
C PHE A 142 -8.74 -1.67 0.69
N GLY A 143 -8.69 -0.35 0.50
CA GLY A 143 -9.09 0.27 -0.80
C GLY A 143 -10.52 -0.08 -1.24
N MET A 144 -11.34 -0.55 -0.30
CA MET A 144 -12.71 -1.00 -0.49
C MET A 144 -13.65 0.18 -0.25
N GLU A 145 -13.89 0.93 -1.33
CA GLU A 145 -14.62 2.20 -1.32
C GLU A 145 -16.15 2.04 -1.26
N GLY A 146 -16.66 0.83 -1.01
CA GLY A 146 -18.08 0.50 -0.97
C GLY A 146 -18.47 -0.54 -2.01
N ASP A 147 -19.40 -1.40 -1.61
CA ASP A 147 -19.92 -2.51 -2.40
C ASP A 147 -21.15 -2.15 -3.27
N ALA A 148 -21.55 -0.88 -3.24
CA ALA A 148 -22.59 -0.30 -4.07
C ALA A 148 -22.26 1.16 -4.38
N LEU A 149 -22.60 1.62 -5.58
CA LEU A 149 -22.27 2.97 -6.05
C LEU A 149 -22.90 4.06 -5.16
N GLU A 150 -24.12 3.85 -4.68
CA GLU A 150 -24.83 4.77 -3.80
C GLU A 150 -24.09 4.95 -2.48
N LYS A 151 -23.51 3.86 -1.96
CA LYS A 151 -22.75 3.83 -0.71
C LYS A 151 -21.43 4.58 -0.85
N THR A 152 -20.68 4.29 -1.92
CA THR A 152 -19.46 5.02 -2.28
C THR A 152 -19.73 6.51 -2.41
N ARG A 153 -20.77 6.91 -3.16
CA ARG A 153 -21.15 8.32 -3.35
C ARG A 153 -21.54 9.01 -2.05
N ALA A 154 -22.28 8.33 -1.17
CA ALA A 154 -22.70 8.91 0.11
C ALA A 154 -21.48 9.24 0.99
N VAL A 155 -20.52 8.33 1.09
CA VAL A 155 -19.29 8.55 1.86
C VAL A 155 -18.40 9.60 1.20
N GLN A 156 -18.16 9.53 -0.11
CA GLN A 156 -17.38 10.54 -0.85
C GLN A 156 -17.98 11.95 -0.71
N THR A 157 -19.31 12.06 -0.73
CA THR A 157 -20.01 13.35 -0.52
C THR A 157 -19.74 13.88 0.89
N HIS A 158 -19.79 13.02 1.91
CA HIS A 158 -19.47 13.43 3.27
C HIS A 158 -18.01 13.87 3.40
N LEU A 159 -17.06 13.06 2.92
CA LEU A 159 -15.62 13.38 2.95
C LEU A 159 -15.34 14.74 2.30
N THR A 160 -15.89 14.96 1.10
CA THR A 160 -15.74 16.24 0.38
C THR A 160 -16.30 17.42 1.18
N ARG A 161 -17.45 17.25 1.86
CA ARG A 161 -18.04 18.29 2.71
C ARG A 161 -17.18 18.62 3.94
N GLN A 162 -16.45 17.64 4.46
CA GLN A 162 -15.47 17.81 5.54
C GLN A 162 -14.08 18.24 5.05
N GLY A 163 -13.95 18.55 3.75
CA GLY A 163 -12.70 19.01 3.14
C GLY A 163 -11.67 17.90 2.93
N PHE A 164 -12.05 16.63 3.07
CA PHE A 164 -11.16 15.50 2.76
C PHE A 164 -11.13 15.19 1.27
N LEU A 165 -9.94 14.85 0.79
CA LEU A 165 -9.70 14.21 -0.50
C LEU A 165 -9.35 12.74 -0.30
N SER A 166 -9.97 11.84 -1.06
CA SER A 166 -9.61 10.43 -1.03
C SER A 166 -8.24 10.23 -1.67
N SER A 167 -7.28 9.71 -0.93
CA SER A 167 -5.95 9.31 -1.42
C SER A 167 -5.98 7.82 -1.81
N PRO A 168 -5.99 7.48 -3.11
CA PRO A 168 -6.02 6.09 -3.53
C PRO A 168 -4.65 5.44 -3.32
N VAL A 169 -4.66 4.12 -3.26
CA VAL A 169 -3.47 3.30 -3.46
C VAL A 169 -3.42 2.95 -4.92
N THR A 170 -2.41 3.39 -5.65
CA THR A 170 -2.26 3.03 -7.07
C THR A 170 -1.28 1.89 -7.26
N MET A 171 -0.33 1.72 -6.32
CA MET A 171 0.62 0.62 -6.30
C MET A 171 0.68 -0.03 -4.93
N TRP A 172 0.63 -1.35 -4.92
CA TRP A 172 0.82 -2.17 -3.73
C TRP A 172 1.55 -3.45 -4.09
N PHE A 173 2.36 -3.98 -3.18
CA PHE A 173 3.20 -5.15 -3.40
C PHE A 173 3.01 -6.23 -2.33
N TYR A 174 1.84 -6.25 -1.68
CA TYR A 174 1.43 -7.32 -0.76
C TYR A 174 2.34 -7.43 0.47
N ASP A 175 2.87 -6.29 0.94
CA ASP A 175 3.84 -6.21 2.03
C ASP A 175 3.30 -6.72 3.37
N ALA A 176 2.02 -6.48 3.68
CA ALA A 176 1.37 -6.95 4.90
C ALA A 176 1.41 -8.49 5.04
N GLN A 177 1.36 -9.23 3.93
CA GLN A 177 1.45 -10.69 3.94
C GLN A 177 2.83 -11.23 4.36
N PHE A 178 3.89 -10.42 4.30
CA PHE A 178 5.22 -10.82 4.76
C PHE A 178 5.38 -10.70 6.28
N MET A 179 4.53 -9.92 6.93
CA MET A 179 4.62 -9.60 8.35
C MET A 179 4.60 -10.86 9.22
N VAL A 180 3.68 -11.79 8.94
CA VAL A 180 3.48 -12.99 9.78
C VAL A 180 4.71 -13.89 9.73
N ALA A 181 5.24 -14.18 8.54
CA ALA A 181 6.49 -14.95 8.42
C ALA A 181 7.66 -14.29 9.16
N TYR A 182 7.75 -12.95 9.12
CA TYR A 182 8.79 -12.21 9.84
C TYR A 182 8.59 -12.28 11.37
N HIS A 183 7.35 -12.16 11.85
CA HIS A 183 7.02 -12.28 13.27
C HIS A 183 7.39 -13.68 13.80
N ARG A 184 7.06 -14.74 13.06
CA ARG A 184 7.45 -16.10 13.43
C ARG A 184 8.97 -16.27 13.47
N ALA A 185 9.68 -15.72 12.48
CA ALA A 185 11.14 -15.76 12.45
C ALA A 185 11.77 -15.04 13.66
N ILE A 186 11.18 -13.90 14.10
CA ILE A 186 11.59 -13.21 15.32
C ILE A 186 11.33 -14.09 16.56
N ALA A 187 10.13 -14.67 16.68
CA ALA A 187 9.75 -15.51 17.82
C ALA A 187 10.68 -16.74 17.96
N LEU A 188 11.05 -17.36 16.84
CA LEU A 188 11.99 -18.48 16.78
C LEU A 188 13.47 -18.05 16.88
N ARG A 189 13.75 -16.74 16.87
CA ARG A 189 15.10 -16.16 16.80
C ARG A 189 15.91 -16.64 15.59
N ASP A 190 15.22 -16.94 14.49
CA ASP A 190 15.81 -17.45 13.26
C ASP A 190 16.26 -16.29 12.35
N ARG A 191 17.55 -15.97 12.43
CA ARG A 191 18.15 -14.89 11.63
C ARG A 191 18.22 -15.19 10.14
N GLU A 192 18.30 -16.46 9.75
CA GLU A 192 18.33 -16.82 8.33
C GLU A 192 16.94 -16.65 7.72
N ALA A 193 15.90 -17.09 8.43
CA ALA A 193 14.52 -16.86 8.05
C ALA A 193 14.19 -15.36 7.95
N MET A 194 14.58 -14.55 8.95
CA MET A 194 14.39 -13.08 8.89
C MET A 194 15.00 -12.49 7.62
N ARG A 195 16.28 -12.78 7.34
CA ARG A 195 16.97 -12.29 6.13
C ARG A 195 16.27 -12.78 4.84
N ARG A 196 15.80 -14.02 4.81
CA ARG A 196 15.09 -14.56 3.64
C ARG A 196 13.78 -13.82 3.38
N VAL A 197 12.98 -13.56 4.42
CA VAL A 197 11.73 -12.79 4.28
C VAL A 197 12.03 -11.36 3.81
N GLU A 198 13.07 -10.72 4.36
CA GLU A 198 13.51 -9.38 3.93
C GLU A 198 13.91 -9.35 2.45
N ASP A 199 14.72 -10.31 2.00
CA ASP A 199 15.16 -10.40 0.60
C ASP A 199 13.99 -10.64 -0.36
N LEU A 200 13.06 -11.52 0.02
CA LEU A 200 11.85 -11.78 -0.78
C LEU A 200 10.94 -10.55 -0.86
N LEU A 201 10.77 -9.80 0.24
CA LEU A 201 9.94 -8.59 0.23
C LEU A 201 10.52 -7.54 -0.72
N VAL A 202 11.82 -7.27 -0.64
CA VAL A 202 12.47 -6.27 -1.51
C VAL A 202 12.34 -6.67 -2.98
N ALA A 203 12.61 -7.94 -3.33
CA ALA A 203 12.45 -8.43 -4.70
C ALA A 203 10.99 -8.30 -5.18
N THR A 204 10.03 -8.65 -4.33
CA THR A 204 8.59 -8.55 -4.62
C THR A 204 8.17 -7.10 -4.86
N ALA A 205 8.65 -6.16 -4.04
CA ALA A 205 8.37 -4.74 -4.20
C ALA A 205 8.76 -4.24 -5.60
N ILE A 206 10.00 -4.52 -6.03
CA ILE A 206 10.48 -4.08 -7.35
C ILE A 206 9.72 -4.77 -8.49
N GLU A 207 9.47 -6.07 -8.40
CA GLU A 207 8.72 -6.80 -9.44
C GLU A 207 7.29 -6.25 -9.57
N GLN A 208 6.58 -6.09 -8.47
CA GLN A 208 5.18 -5.65 -8.47
C GLN A 208 5.04 -4.19 -8.90
N ILE A 209 5.95 -3.30 -8.49
CA ILE A 209 5.96 -1.90 -8.94
C ILE A 209 6.19 -1.82 -10.46
N ARG A 210 7.14 -2.60 -11.00
CA ARG A 210 7.41 -2.67 -12.45
C ARG A 210 6.19 -3.17 -13.24
N SER A 211 5.57 -4.25 -12.76
CA SER A 211 4.37 -4.82 -13.40
C SER A 211 3.20 -3.85 -13.38
N GLN A 212 3.00 -3.11 -12.28
CA GLN A 212 1.94 -2.11 -12.17
C GLN A 212 2.19 -0.87 -13.03
N ALA A 213 3.43 -0.39 -13.14
CA ALA A 213 3.77 0.69 -14.06
C ALA A 213 3.44 0.30 -15.51
N SER A 214 3.76 -0.93 -15.89
CA SER A 214 3.44 -1.48 -17.22
C SER A 214 1.93 -1.64 -17.43
N ALA A 215 1.21 -2.10 -16.40
CA ALA A 215 -0.24 -2.26 -16.45
C ALA A 215 -0.96 -0.91 -16.58
N ALA A 216 -0.53 0.13 -15.85
CA ALA A 216 -1.09 1.47 -15.98
C ALA A 216 -0.91 2.02 -17.40
N GLN A 217 0.31 1.91 -17.96
CA GLN A 217 0.59 2.29 -19.35
C GLN A 217 -0.35 1.60 -20.35
N ARG A 218 -0.57 0.29 -20.17
CA ARG A 218 -1.45 -0.50 -21.03
C ARG A 218 -2.93 -0.14 -20.86
N ALA A 219 -3.39 0.09 -19.62
CA ALA A 219 -4.79 0.30 -19.31
C ALA A 219 -5.29 1.69 -19.71
N ILE A 220 -4.50 2.74 -19.46
CA ILE A 220 -4.93 4.13 -19.66
C ILE A 220 -4.04 4.92 -20.64
N GLY A 221 -3.09 4.26 -21.31
CA GLY A 221 -2.26 4.85 -22.36
C GLY A 221 -1.08 5.70 -21.88
N ARG A 222 -0.86 5.79 -20.56
CA ARG A 222 0.27 6.49 -19.91
C ARG A 222 0.52 5.92 -18.52
N VAL A 223 1.69 6.21 -17.94
CA VAL A 223 1.95 5.97 -16.52
C VAL A 223 1.60 7.25 -15.73
N PRO A 224 0.56 7.26 -14.89
CA PRO A 224 0.28 8.40 -14.01
C PRO A 224 1.30 8.48 -12.88
N SER A 225 1.36 9.64 -12.22
CA SER A 225 2.08 9.73 -10.93
C SER A 225 1.44 8.73 -9.96
N GLN A 226 2.25 7.95 -9.26
CA GLN A 226 1.80 6.81 -8.48
C GLN A 226 1.85 7.09 -6.98
N ILE A 227 0.99 6.40 -6.23
CA ILE A 227 0.92 6.42 -4.77
C ILE A 227 1.14 4.99 -4.28
N LEU A 228 2.32 4.75 -3.72
CA LEU A 228 2.76 3.48 -3.18
C LEU A 228 2.26 3.29 -1.74
N LEU A 229 1.63 2.16 -1.50
CA LEU A 229 1.30 1.68 -0.16
C LEU A 229 2.42 0.78 0.39
N ILE A 230 2.81 1.05 1.63
CA ILE A 230 3.46 0.11 2.54
C ILE A 230 2.81 0.23 3.92
N HIS A 231 2.86 -0.80 4.75
CA HIS A 231 2.31 -0.79 6.10
C HIS A 231 3.43 -0.66 7.13
N GLY A 232 3.13 -0.06 8.29
CA GLY A 232 4.06 0.13 9.41
C GLY A 232 4.42 -1.15 10.18
N THR A 233 4.79 -2.22 9.47
CA THR A 233 5.14 -3.52 10.02
C THR A 233 6.64 -3.63 10.33
N ALA A 234 7.02 -4.58 11.19
CA ALA A 234 8.43 -4.82 11.53
C ALA A 234 9.30 -5.13 10.30
N VAL A 235 8.79 -5.96 9.37
CA VAL A 235 9.49 -6.30 8.12
C VAL A 235 9.61 -5.10 7.19
N ALA A 236 8.58 -4.24 7.10
CA ALA A 236 8.65 -3.01 6.33
C ALA A 236 9.69 -2.04 6.88
N GLY A 237 9.74 -1.86 8.20
CA GLY A 237 10.78 -1.06 8.86
C GLY A 237 12.20 -1.56 8.58
N ALA A 238 12.38 -2.89 8.48
CA ALA A 238 13.67 -3.50 8.16
C ALA A 238 14.08 -3.37 6.68
N THR A 239 13.11 -3.20 5.77
CA THR A 239 13.34 -3.35 4.32
C THR A 239 13.15 -2.09 3.49
N ILE A 240 12.39 -1.10 3.97
CA ILE A 240 11.99 0.07 3.16
C ILE A 240 13.19 0.86 2.62
N GLY A 241 14.29 0.95 3.36
CA GLY A 241 15.52 1.57 2.86
C GLY A 241 16.06 0.88 1.60
N ARG A 242 16.10 -0.45 1.59
CA ARG A 242 16.53 -1.24 0.42
C ARG A 242 15.58 -1.07 -0.76
N VAL A 243 14.27 -1.07 -0.52
CA VAL A 243 13.26 -0.81 -1.56
C VAL A 243 13.47 0.58 -2.17
N CYS A 244 13.64 1.61 -1.33
CA CYS A 244 13.88 2.97 -1.81
C CYS A 244 15.20 3.11 -2.59
N ALA A 245 16.27 2.44 -2.13
CA ALA A 245 17.56 2.40 -2.81
C ALA A 245 17.44 1.79 -4.22
N GLU A 246 16.79 0.63 -4.33
CA GLU A 246 16.61 -0.06 -5.61
C GLU A 246 15.72 0.73 -6.57
N LEU A 247 14.63 1.33 -6.10
CA LEU A 247 13.79 2.22 -6.92
C LEU A 247 14.57 3.41 -7.47
N ARG A 248 15.38 4.08 -6.63
CA ARG A 248 16.25 5.18 -7.07
C ARG A 248 17.27 4.72 -8.11
N GLN A 249 17.90 3.57 -7.90
CA GLN A 249 18.88 3.00 -8.84
C GLN A 249 18.23 2.70 -10.21
N LEU A 250 16.97 2.27 -10.21
CA LEU A 250 16.18 2.01 -11.42
C LEU A 250 15.60 3.29 -12.05
N GLY A 251 15.83 4.46 -11.44
CA GLY A 251 15.44 5.77 -11.99
C GLY A 251 14.07 6.28 -11.56
N ALA A 252 13.49 5.74 -10.48
CA ALA A 252 12.27 6.31 -9.90
C ALA A 252 12.53 7.68 -9.26
N GLU A 253 11.55 8.56 -9.35
CA GLU A 253 11.54 9.89 -8.75
C GLU A 253 10.55 9.91 -7.58
N PHE A 254 11.05 10.10 -6.36
CA PHE A 254 10.16 10.30 -5.21
C PHE A 254 9.57 11.71 -5.21
N ILE A 255 8.25 11.78 -5.11
CA ILE A 255 7.46 13.01 -5.12
C ILE A 255 6.53 13.05 -3.90
N THR A 256 5.96 14.22 -3.63
CA THR A 256 4.95 14.38 -2.56
C THR A 256 3.60 13.78 -2.94
N SER A 257 2.76 13.47 -1.95
CA SER A 257 1.38 13.05 -2.23
C SER A 257 0.57 14.14 -2.94
N GLU A 258 0.82 15.42 -2.67
CA GLU A 258 0.22 16.55 -3.39
C GLU A 258 0.54 16.53 -4.89
N GLU A 259 1.80 16.31 -5.26
CA GLU A 259 2.21 16.19 -6.66
C GLU A 259 1.58 14.97 -7.33
N ALA A 260 1.46 13.85 -6.61
CA ALA A 260 0.80 12.65 -7.13
C ALA A 260 -0.70 12.89 -7.33
N MET A 261 -1.37 13.52 -6.36
CA MET A 261 -2.81 13.83 -6.42
C MET A 261 -3.17 14.90 -7.45
N ALA A 262 -2.20 15.69 -7.93
CA ALA A 262 -2.41 16.59 -9.06
C ALA A 262 -2.63 15.86 -10.40
N ASP A 263 -2.26 14.57 -10.49
CA ASP A 263 -2.58 13.74 -11.65
C ASP A 263 -4.08 13.38 -11.64
N PRO A 264 -4.86 13.73 -12.69
CA PRO A 264 -6.29 13.44 -12.74
C PRO A 264 -6.65 11.95 -12.57
N ALA A 265 -5.75 11.02 -12.90
CA ALA A 265 -5.98 9.59 -12.68
C ALA A 265 -6.19 9.27 -11.19
N ASN A 266 -5.53 9.98 -10.28
CA ASN A 266 -5.61 9.73 -8.84
C ASN A 266 -6.84 10.39 -8.19
N VAL A 267 -7.49 11.32 -8.89
CA VAL A 267 -8.72 12.00 -8.41
C VAL A 267 -9.97 11.37 -9.01
N ILE A 268 -9.93 11.03 -10.31
CA ILE A 268 -11.07 10.46 -11.03
C ILE A 268 -11.18 8.96 -10.78
N GLY A 269 -10.03 8.26 -10.71
CA GLY A 269 -9.96 6.81 -10.55
C GLY A 269 -10.42 6.02 -11.77
N ALA A 270 -10.54 4.70 -11.60
CA ALA A 270 -11.14 3.81 -12.58
C ALA A 270 -12.68 3.91 -12.49
N PRO A 271 -13.41 3.95 -13.62
CA PRO A 271 -14.88 3.86 -13.62
C PRO A 271 -15.36 2.43 -13.34
N TYR A 272 -14.89 1.85 -12.24
CA TYR A 272 -15.05 0.45 -11.89
C TYR A 272 -15.22 0.32 -10.37
N THR A 273 -16.37 -0.21 -9.97
CA THR A 273 -16.66 -0.55 -8.57
C THR A 273 -16.53 -2.06 -8.43
N THR A 274 -15.72 -2.49 -7.47
CA THR A 274 -15.55 -3.91 -7.12
C THR A 274 -15.62 -4.07 -5.61
N ARG A 275 -16.14 -5.21 -5.17
CA ARG A 275 -16.06 -5.62 -3.77
C ARG A 275 -14.65 -6.09 -3.38
N GLN A 276 -13.86 -6.50 -4.35
CA GLN A 276 -12.56 -7.09 -4.11
C GLN A 276 -11.55 -6.04 -3.66
N PHE A 277 -10.62 -6.43 -2.79
CA PHE A 277 -9.46 -5.62 -2.45
C PHE A 277 -8.60 -5.49 -3.71
N ARG A 278 -8.68 -4.31 -4.32
CA ARG A 278 -7.91 -3.92 -5.49
C ARG A 278 -7.35 -2.53 -5.28
N ASN A 279 -6.07 -2.35 -5.60
CA ASN A 279 -5.52 -1.02 -5.80
C ASN A 279 -6.01 -0.42 -7.14
N MET A 280 -5.76 0.87 -7.35
CA MET A 280 -6.28 1.59 -8.52
C MET A 280 -5.73 1.04 -9.85
N THR A 281 -4.48 0.57 -9.89
CA THR A 281 -3.91 0.00 -11.12
C THR A 281 -4.58 -1.31 -11.51
N GLN A 282 -4.89 -2.17 -10.53
CA GLN A 282 -5.71 -3.36 -10.76
C GLN A 282 -7.10 -2.98 -11.28
N LYS A 283 -7.75 -1.98 -10.67
CA LYS A 283 -9.07 -1.49 -11.14
C LYS A 283 -9.00 -0.98 -12.58
N TRP A 284 -7.94 -0.26 -12.98
CA TRP A 284 -7.74 0.15 -14.38
C TRP A 284 -7.54 -1.03 -15.33
N ALA A 285 -6.72 -2.01 -14.95
CA ALA A 285 -6.45 -3.20 -15.77
C ALA A 285 -7.73 -4.04 -15.96
N GLU A 286 -8.47 -4.30 -14.88
CA GLU A 286 -9.74 -5.02 -14.92
C GLU A 286 -10.77 -4.29 -15.78
N PHE A 287 -10.91 -2.97 -15.64
CA PHE A 287 -11.78 -2.17 -16.50
C PHE A 287 -11.37 -2.22 -17.99
N ALA A 288 -10.07 -2.27 -18.27
CA ALA A 288 -9.53 -2.44 -19.63
C ALA A 288 -9.57 -3.91 -20.13
N GLY A 289 -10.11 -4.84 -19.34
CA GLY A 289 -10.35 -6.23 -19.74
C GLY A 289 -9.13 -7.14 -19.68
N PHE A 290 -8.15 -6.87 -18.80
CA PHE A 290 -7.02 -7.77 -18.61
C PHE A 290 -6.58 -7.89 -17.15
N ALA A 291 -5.96 -9.03 -16.81
CA ALA A 291 -5.34 -9.24 -15.51
C ALA A 291 -3.86 -8.82 -15.52
N ILE A 292 -3.36 -8.37 -14.37
CA ILE A 292 -1.93 -8.10 -14.17
C ILE A 292 -1.26 -9.43 -13.78
N ASP A 293 -0.18 -9.79 -14.47
CA ASP A 293 0.54 -11.02 -14.19
C ASP A 293 1.10 -11.01 -12.75
N ASN A 294 1.10 -12.19 -12.12
CA ASN A 294 1.64 -12.42 -10.79
C ASN A 294 1.03 -11.51 -9.70
N MET A 295 -0.28 -11.28 -9.76
CA MET A 295 -1.03 -10.49 -8.80
C MET A 295 -2.32 -11.23 -8.37
N PRO A 296 -2.35 -11.86 -7.18
CA PRO A 296 -1.35 -11.81 -6.12
C PRO A 296 -0.01 -12.51 -6.48
N PRO A 297 1.12 -12.10 -5.87
CA PRO A 297 2.43 -12.70 -6.11
C PRO A 297 2.50 -14.16 -5.67
N LYS A 298 2.99 -15.05 -6.54
CA LYS A 298 3.19 -16.49 -6.24
C LYS A 298 4.15 -16.72 -5.07
N VAL A 299 5.09 -15.80 -4.85
CA VAL A 299 6.06 -15.84 -3.74
C VAL A 299 5.38 -15.83 -2.36
N LEU A 300 4.14 -15.34 -2.26
CA LEU A 300 3.40 -15.39 -0.99
C LEU A 300 3.21 -16.82 -0.47
N ALA A 301 3.07 -17.81 -1.36
CA ALA A 301 3.00 -19.21 -0.96
C ALA A 301 4.33 -19.71 -0.38
N GLU A 302 5.47 -19.21 -0.87
CA GLU A 302 6.78 -19.51 -0.30
C GLU A 302 6.95 -18.85 1.06
N VAL A 303 6.60 -17.57 1.17
CA VAL A 303 6.69 -16.78 2.41
C VAL A 303 5.92 -17.45 3.54
N GLU A 304 4.73 -17.98 3.26
CA GLU A 304 3.91 -18.69 4.25
C GLU A 304 4.60 -19.95 4.82
N THR A 305 5.55 -20.54 4.10
CA THR A 305 6.30 -21.72 4.59
C THR A 305 7.55 -21.38 5.41
N ILE A 306 7.88 -20.10 5.59
CA ILE A 306 9.07 -19.68 6.33
C ILE A 306 8.76 -19.60 7.83
N ALA A 307 9.61 -20.23 8.65
CA ALA A 307 9.54 -20.18 10.11
C ALA A 307 8.15 -20.59 10.66
N VAL A 308 7.55 -21.67 10.15
CA VAL A 308 6.17 -22.05 10.49
C VAL A 308 5.99 -22.29 11.99
N ILE A 309 4.91 -21.71 12.53
CA ILE A 309 4.37 -21.95 13.87
C ILE A 309 2.88 -22.28 13.68
N ASP A 310 2.42 -23.38 14.25
CA ASP A 310 1.02 -23.82 14.15
C ASP A 310 0.07 -22.75 14.71
N GLY A 311 -0.98 -22.39 13.96
CA GLY A 311 -1.92 -21.34 14.35
C GLY A 311 -1.47 -19.91 14.00
N GLU A 312 -0.33 -19.75 13.33
CA GLU A 312 0.23 -18.47 12.91
C GLU A 312 0.42 -18.39 11.40
N SER A 313 -0.54 -18.89 10.63
CA SER A 313 -0.64 -18.51 9.21
C SER A 313 -1.18 -17.09 9.04
N TYR A 314 -0.94 -16.47 7.88
CA TYR A 314 -1.50 -15.14 7.60
C TYR A 314 -3.02 -15.10 7.74
N GLU A 315 -3.71 -16.13 7.23
CA GLU A 315 -5.18 -16.21 7.29
C GLU A 315 -5.68 -16.33 8.74
N GLU A 316 -5.03 -17.13 9.58
CA GLU A 316 -5.41 -17.27 10.99
C GLU A 316 -5.19 -15.98 11.78
N VAL A 317 -4.06 -15.31 11.53
CA VAL A 317 -3.72 -14.03 12.16
C VAL A 317 -4.72 -12.94 11.74
N LEU A 318 -5.02 -12.82 10.45
CA LEU A 318 -6.02 -11.87 9.95
C LEU A 318 -7.44 -12.22 10.45
N GLY A 319 -7.78 -13.51 10.52
CA GLY A 319 -9.05 -13.99 11.06
C GLY A 319 -9.26 -13.61 12.53
N ARG A 320 -8.20 -13.63 13.34
CA ARG A 320 -8.22 -13.13 14.73
C ARG A 320 -8.51 -11.63 14.79
N ALA A 321 -7.85 -10.83 13.94
CA ALA A 321 -8.11 -9.40 13.84
C ALA A 321 -9.56 -9.10 13.43
N ILE A 322 -10.07 -9.78 12.40
CA ILE A 322 -11.47 -9.64 11.97
C ILE A 322 -12.43 -10.00 13.11
N THR A 323 -12.16 -11.08 13.83
CA THR A 323 -12.96 -11.47 15.01
C THR A 323 -12.96 -10.36 16.06
N GLU A 324 -11.81 -9.74 16.32
CA GLU A 324 -11.72 -8.61 17.25
C GLU A 324 -12.55 -7.41 16.78
N TRP A 325 -12.50 -7.08 15.49
CA TRP A 325 -13.33 -6.01 14.91
C TRP A 325 -14.84 -6.29 15.10
N THR A 326 -15.29 -7.54 14.96
CA THR A 326 -16.71 -7.89 15.15
C THR A 326 -17.20 -7.72 16.59
N ARG A 327 -16.30 -7.71 17.58
CA ARG A 327 -16.63 -7.40 18.98
C ARG A 327 -16.81 -5.90 19.22
N ARG A 328 -16.17 -5.08 18.39
CA ARG A 328 -16.15 -3.61 18.50
C ARG A 328 -17.29 -2.97 17.70
N VAL A 329 -17.56 -3.48 16.51
CA VAL A 329 -18.64 -3.03 15.62
C VAL A 329 -19.33 -4.25 14.99
N ALA A 330 -20.67 -4.26 14.96
CA ALA A 330 -21.41 -5.35 14.34
C ALA A 330 -21.31 -5.29 12.81
N PHE A 331 -20.75 -6.33 12.19
CA PHE A 331 -20.75 -6.54 10.74
C PHE A 331 -20.57 -8.03 10.41
N THR A 332 -20.75 -8.39 9.14
CA THR A 332 -20.44 -9.74 8.64
C THR A 332 -19.30 -9.66 7.64
N PRO A 333 -18.11 -10.21 7.94
CA PRO A 333 -17.01 -10.23 6.99
C PRO A 333 -17.40 -11.11 5.79
N VAL A 334 -16.93 -10.71 4.61
CA VAL A 334 -17.09 -11.49 3.39
C VAL A 334 -15.68 -11.88 2.91
N PRO A 335 -15.17 -13.07 3.27
CA PRO A 335 -13.79 -13.46 2.97
C PRO A 335 -13.42 -13.37 1.49
N ASN A 336 -14.37 -13.64 0.60
CA ASN A 336 -14.16 -13.51 -0.85
C ASN A 336 -13.84 -12.08 -1.31
N ASP A 337 -14.11 -11.05 -0.49
CA ASP A 337 -13.71 -9.68 -0.82
C ASP A 337 -12.17 -9.52 -0.79
N PHE A 338 -11.41 -10.44 -0.19
CA PHE A 338 -9.94 -10.39 -0.23
C PHE A 338 -9.30 -11.02 -1.47
N HIS A 339 -10.08 -11.73 -2.30
CA HIS A 339 -9.58 -12.55 -3.40
C HIS A 339 -10.00 -12.03 -4.76
#